data_AF-K2BER4-F1
#
_entry.id   AF-K2BER4-F1
#
_cell.length_a   1.000
_cell.length_b   1.000
_cell.length_c   1.000
_cell.angle_alpha   90.00
_cell.angle_beta   90.00
_cell.angle_gamma   90.00
#
_symmetry.space_group_name_H-M   'P 1'
#
loop_
_entity.id
_entity.type
_entity.pdbx_description
1 polymer ?
#
loop_
_entity_poly.entity_id
_entity_poly.type
_entity_poly.pdbx_seq_one_letter_code
_entity_poly.pdbx_strand_id
1 'polypeptide(L)'
;MHISVQQGDILTAQTAAIVHPADSQGVVGSATVVDGKFIQAPTMRHQAEPIPPKHVELATVAALRCADESGFSSVALPALGTTVGQVDMATAAKIMMETIQMFRSDNTLTVVEVWLPNAAAYTEFTRYAA
;
A
#
# COMPACT_ATOMS: atom_id res chain seq x y z
N MET A 1 -12.66 -7.62 6.62
CA MET A 1 -11.37 -6.92 6.78
C MET A 1 -11.64 -5.58 7.44
N HIS A 2 -10.90 -5.23 8.48
CA HIS A 2 -10.91 -3.93 9.14
C HIS A 2 -9.91 -3.02 8.42
N ILE A 3 -10.35 -1.83 8.03
CA ILE A 3 -9.55 -0.85 7.30
C ILE A 3 -9.51 0.43 8.12
N SER A 4 -8.33 0.98 8.36
CA SER A 4 -8.18 2.28 9.02
C SER A 4 -7.16 3.16 8.31
N VAL A 5 -7.30 4.48 8.46
CA VAL A 5 -6.35 5.48 7.97
C VAL A 5 -5.72 6.15 9.18
N GLN A 6 -4.40 6.24 9.20
CA GLN A 6 -3.60 6.78 10.30
C GLN A 6 -2.74 7.94 9.78
N GLN A 7 -2.58 8.98 10.59
CA GLN A 7 -1.60 10.03 10.34
C GLN A 7 -0.37 9.82 11.23
N GLY A 8 0.81 9.73 10.64
CA GLY A 8 2.06 9.55 11.38
C GLY A 8 3.17 8.90 10.55
N ASP A 9 4.23 8.50 11.24
CA ASP A 9 5.31 7.70 10.66
C ASP A 9 4.91 6.22 10.62
N ILE A 10 4.80 5.66 9.42
CA ILE A 10 4.45 4.26 9.19
C ILE A 10 5.40 3.28 9.91
N LEU A 11 6.64 3.68 10.17
CA LEU A 11 7.59 2.83 10.90
C LEU A 11 7.20 2.62 12.37
N THR A 12 6.26 3.42 12.89
CA THR A 12 5.68 3.25 14.23
C THR A 12 4.45 2.34 14.25
N ALA A 13 3.98 1.89 13.09
CA ALA A 13 2.83 1.01 12.97
C ALA A 13 3.06 -0.30 13.72
N GLN A 14 2.10 -0.70 14.55
CA GLN A 14 2.12 -1.97 15.29
C GLN A 14 1.41 -3.08 14.50
N THR A 15 1.75 -3.20 13.22
CA THR A 15 1.22 -4.22 12.31
C THR A 15 2.22 -5.36 12.12
N ALA A 16 1.73 -6.53 11.69
CA ALA A 16 2.57 -7.70 11.49
C ALA A 16 3.52 -7.53 10.29
N ALA A 17 3.12 -6.73 9.29
CA ALA A 17 3.95 -6.36 8.16
C ALA A 17 3.81 -4.88 7.76
N ILE A 18 4.87 -4.31 7.19
CA ILE A 18 4.90 -2.92 6.69
C ILE A 18 5.29 -2.94 5.21
N VAL A 19 4.50 -2.27 4.36
CA VAL A 19 4.80 -2.13 2.94
C VAL A 19 5.80 -1.01 2.74
N HIS A 20 6.86 -1.31 2.00
CA HIS A 20 7.79 -0.33 1.46
C HIS A 20 7.53 -0.17 -0.04
N PRO A 21 7.34 1.08 -0.52
CA PRO A 21 7.30 1.33 -1.95
C PRO A 21 8.71 1.07 -2.50
N ALA A 22 8.87 -0.02 -3.25
CA ALA A 22 10.16 -0.42 -3.79
C ALA A 22 10.44 0.35 -5.09
N ASP A 23 11.67 0.82 -5.24
CA ASP A 23 12.17 1.45 -6.46
C ASP A 23 12.76 0.39 -7.41
N SER A 24 12.21 0.30 -8.62
CA SER A 24 12.84 -0.23 -9.86
C SER A 24 13.47 -1.64 -9.92
N GLN A 25 13.66 -2.37 -8.82
CA GLN A 25 14.34 -3.66 -8.82
C GLN A 25 13.36 -4.86 -8.91
N GLY A 26 12.07 -4.60 -9.07
CA GLY A 26 11.05 -5.64 -9.12
C GLY A 26 10.00 -5.42 -10.19
N VAL A 27 9.14 -6.42 -10.37
CA VAL A 27 8.09 -6.42 -11.39
C VAL A 27 6.86 -5.70 -10.83
N VAL A 28 6.34 -4.70 -11.56
CA VAL A 28 5.08 -4.05 -11.18
C VAL A 28 3.96 -5.10 -11.07
N GLY A 29 3.25 -5.09 -9.94
CA GLY A 29 2.23 -6.11 -9.64
C GLY A 29 2.79 -7.38 -8.98
N SER A 30 4.05 -7.37 -8.56
CA SER A 30 4.62 -8.36 -7.63
C SER A 30 4.90 -7.71 -6.27
N ALA A 31 5.01 -8.54 -5.23
CA ALA A 31 5.51 -8.09 -3.95
C ALA A 31 6.20 -9.25 -3.22
N THR A 32 7.19 -8.93 -2.38
CA THR A 32 8.00 -9.93 -1.67
C THR A 32 8.26 -9.49 -0.24
N VAL A 33 8.22 -10.45 0.70
CA VAL A 33 8.63 -10.23 2.08
C VAL A 33 10.15 -10.22 2.19
N VAL A 34 10.68 -9.19 2.84
CA VAL A 34 12.09 -9.02 3.20
C VAL A 34 12.21 -8.77 4.70
N ASP A 35 13.31 -9.21 5.29
CA ASP A 35 13.59 -9.15 6.73
C ASP A 35 12.44 -9.62 7.63
N GLY A 36 11.68 -10.62 7.14
CA GLY A 36 10.60 -11.29 7.86
C GLY A 36 9.33 -10.47 8.11
N LYS A 37 9.28 -9.18 7.72
CA LYS A 37 8.10 -8.31 7.97
C LYS A 37 7.90 -7.16 6.99
N PHE A 38 8.88 -6.82 6.16
CA PHE A 38 8.72 -5.71 5.20
C PHE A 38 8.28 -6.25 3.86
N ILE A 39 7.26 -5.65 3.25
CA ILE A 39 6.75 -6.07 1.94
C ILE A 39 7.23 -5.05 0.90
N GLN A 40 8.10 -5.47 0.00
CA GLN A 40 8.54 -4.67 -1.13
C GLN A 40 7.51 -4.76 -2.24
N ALA A 41 6.83 -3.66 -2.59
CA ALA A 41 5.81 -3.61 -3.64
C ALA A 41 6.18 -2.56 -4.70
N PRO A 42 6.84 -2.95 -5.81
CA PRO A 42 7.27 -2.03 -6.85
C PRO A 42 6.09 -1.37 -7.58
N THR A 43 6.16 -0.05 -7.73
CA THR A 43 5.16 0.75 -8.48
C THR A 43 5.66 1.17 -9.87
N MET A 44 6.95 1.03 -10.14
CA MET A 44 7.60 1.48 -11.38
C MET A 44 8.48 0.38 -11.98
N ARG A 45 8.69 0.43 -13.30
CA ARG A 45 9.57 -0.48 -14.02
C ARG A 45 10.99 0.09 -14.11
N HIS A 46 11.11 1.40 -14.25
CA HIS A 46 12.38 2.11 -14.30
C HIS A 46 12.48 3.13 -13.17
N GLN A 47 13.71 3.44 -12.73
CA GLN A 47 13.91 4.46 -11.70
C GLN A 47 13.42 5.82 -12.17
N ALA A 48 12.79 6.55 -11.26
CA ALA A 48 12.42 7.95 -11.44
C ALA A 48 11.49 8.25 -12.63
N GLU A 49 10.66 7.29 -13.04
CA GLU A 49 9.63 7.51 -14.07
C GLU A 49 8.26 7.84 -13.46
N PRO A 50 7.48 8.76 -14.09
CA PRO A 50 6.05 8.86 -13.85
C PRO A 50 5.36 7.54 -14.20
N ILE A 51 4.38 7.14 -13.41
CA ILE A 51 3.66 5.87 -13.60
C ILE A 51 2.19 6.13 -13.94
N PRO A 52 1.53 5.25 -14.71
CA PRO A 52 0.09 5.32 -14.87
C PRO A 52 -0.61 4.95 -13.55
N PRO A 53 -1.80 5.50 -13.25
CA PRO A 53 -2.55 5.19 -12.03
C PRO A 53 -2.81 3.69 -11.82
N LYS A 54 -2.90 2.89 -12.89
CA LYS A 54 -3.03 1.43 -12.83
C LYS A 54 -1.91 0.74 -12.04
N HIS A 55 -0.71 1.31 -12.00
CA HIS A 55 0.39 0.75 -11.22
C HIS A 55 0.15 0.85 -9.70
N VAL A 56 -0.59 1.87 -9.24
CA VAL A 56 -1.00 1.98 -7.84
C VAL A 56 -1.87 0.78 -7.48
N GLU A 57 -2.90 0.50 -8.28
CA GLU A 57 -3.78 -0.65 -8.10
C GLU A 57 -3.00 -1.97 -8.06
N LEU A 58 -2.13 -2.19 -9.04
CA LEU A 58 -1.33 -3.42 -9.15
C LEU A 58 -0.42 -3.61 -7.93
N ALA A 59 0.26 -2.55 -7.47
CA ALA A 59 1.11 -2.61 -6.30
C ALA A 59 0.31 -2.83 -5.00
N THR A 60 -0.86 -2.20 -4.87
CA THR A 60 -1.76 -2.43 -3.72
C THR A 60 -2.24 -3.87 -3.67
N VAL A 61 -2.73 -4.44 -4.78
CA VAL A 61 -3.17 -5.84 -4.83
C VAL A 61 -2.01 -6.78 -4.50
N ALA A 62 -0.83 -6.54 -5.08
CA ALA A 62 0.33 -7.37 -4.85
C ALA A 62 0.77 -7.36 -3.37
N ALA A 63 0.78 -6.18 -2.75
CA ALA A 63 1.12 -6.05 -1.34
C ALA A 63 0.12 -6.78 -0.42
N LEU A 64 -1.18 -6.65 -0.68
CA LEU A 64 -2.23 -7.32 0.09
C LEU A 64 -2.17 -8.84 -0.07
N ARG A 65 -1.99 -9.34 -1.29
CA ARG A 65 -1.81 -10.79 -1.54
C ARG A 65 -0.57 -11.33 -0.86
N CYS A 66 0.56 -10.65 -1.02
CA CYS A 66 1.81 -11.03 -0.38
C CYS A 66 1.66 -11.08 1.15
N ALA A 67 0.94 -10.11 1.74
CA ALA A 67 0.68 -10.11 3.17
C ALA A 67 -0.16 -11.32 3.60
N ASP A 68 -1.25 -11.59 2.89
CA ASP A 68 -2.19 -12.68 3.18
C ASP A 68 -1.55 -14.06 2.99
N GLU A 69 -0.89 -14.29 1.86
CA GLU A 69 -0.20 -15.54 1.53
C GLU A 69 0.98 -15.83 2.47
N SER A 70 1.60 -14.78 3.03
CA SER A 70 2.65 -14.92 4.03
C SER A 70 2.12 -15.14 5.46
N GLY A 71 0.79 -15.19 5.63
CA GLY A 71 0.15 -15.46 6.91
C GLY A 71 0.10 -14.28 7.88
N PHE A 72 0.34 -13.04 7.42
CA PHE A 72 0.25 -11.87 8.28
C PHE A 72 -1.20 -11.50 8.58
N SER A 73 -1.50 -11.26 9.86
CA SER A 73 -2.84 -10.85 10.29
C SER A 73 -3.15 -9.38 10.05
N SER A 74 -2.11 -8.54 9.95
CA SER A 74 -2.23 -7.09 9.75
C SER A 74 -1.10 -6.52 8.90
N VAL A 75 -1.40 -5.51 8.09
CA VAL A 75 -0.41 -4.83 7.24
C VAL A 75 -0.62 -3.31 7.23
N ALA A 76 0.48 -2.56 7.31
CA ALA A 76 0.48 -1.12 7.10
C ALA A 76 0.97 -0.76 5.67
N LEU A 77 0.23 0.10 4.98
CA LEU A 77 0.58 0.63 3.65
C LEU A 77 0.83 2.14 3.70
N PRO A 78 1.86 2.66 3.01
CA PRO A 78 1.98 4.07 2.72
C PRO A 78 1.16 4.44 1.48
N ALA A 79 1.06 5.73 1.15
CA ALA A 79 0.57 6.15 -0.15
C ALA A 79 1.50 5.65 -1.28
N LEU A 80 0.99 4.77 -2.14
CA LEU A 80 1.77 4.19 -3.25
C LEU A 80 1.67 5.07 -4.50
N GLY A 81 2.80 5.24 -5.19
CA GLY A 81 2.86 5.90 -6.51
C GLY A 81 2.82 7.44 -6.50
N THR A 82 2.67 8.08 -5.34
CA THR A 82 2.44 9.54 -5.25
C THR A 82 3.69 10.40 -5.23
N THR A 83 4.84 9.82 -4.88
CA THR A 83 6.11 10.56 -4.80
C THR A 83 6.81 10.53 -6.15
N VAL A 84 7.70 9.57 -6.36
CA VAL A 84 8.50 9.41 -7.58
C VAL A 84 7.60 9.09 -8.78
N GLY A 85 6.54 8.32 -8.58
CA GLY A 85 5.58 7.95 -9.62
C GLY A 85 4.65 9.08 -10.07
N GLN A 86 4.63 10.21 -9.36
CA GLN A 86 3.86 11.43 -9.70
C GLN A 86 2.34 11.22 -9.92
N VAL A 87 1.75 10.15 -9.38
CA VAL A 87 0.30 10.03 -9.35
C VAL A 87 -0.24 11.02 -8.32
N ASP A 88 -1.23 11.82 -8.68
CA ASP A 88 -1.80 12.77 -7.74
C ASP A 88 -2.42 12.05 -6.53
N MET A 89 -2.36 12.70 -5.36
CA MET A 89 -2.74 12.10 -4.09
C MET A 89 -4.21 11.63 -4.06
N ALA A 90 -5.12 12.39 -4.68
CA ALA A 90 -6.54 12.08 -4.68
C ALA A 90 -6.85 10.84 -5.54
N THR A 91 -6.21 10.72 -6.70
CA THR A 91 -6.29 9.54 -7.57
C THR A 91 -5.71 8.31 -6.87
N ALA A 92 -4.53 8.44 -6.25
CA ALA A 92 -3.93 7.32 -5.51
C ALA A 92 -4.79 6.89 -4.33
N ALA A 93 -5.33 7.84 -3.55
CA ALA A 93 -6.22 7.59 -2.42
C ALA A 93 -7.45 6.79 -2.86
N LYS A 94 -8.12 7.24 -3.91
CA LYS A 94 -9.30 6.56 -4.46
C LYS A 94 -8.97 5.11 -4.85
N ILE A 95 -7.96 4.94 -5.71
CA ILE A 95 -7.58 3.63 -6.25
C ILE A 95 -7.18 2.68 -5.12
N MET A 96 -6.33 3.13 -4.20
CA MET A 96 -5.88 2.30 -3.08
C MET A 96 -7.05 1.87 -2.21
N MET A 97 -7.91 2.81 -1.80
CA MET A 97 -9.01 2.52 -0.87
C MET A 97 -10.06 1.60 -1.51
N GLU A 98 -10.44 1.85 -2.77
CA GLU A 98 -11.34 0.94 -3.52
C GLU A 98 -10.72 -0.46 -3.65
N THR A 99 -9.42 -0.54 -3.95
CA THR A 99 -8.70 -1.83 -4.06
C THR A 99 -8.70 -2.58 -2.73
N ILE A 100 -8.38 -1.91 -1.62
CA ILE A 100 -8.37 -2.52 -0.28
C ILE A 100 -9.79 -3.00 0.07
N GLN A 101 -10.83 -2.21 -0.19
CA GLN A 101 -12.22 -2.59 0.08
C GLN A 101 -12.71 -3.78 -0.75
N MET A 102 -12.25 -3.89 -2.00
CA MET A 102 -12.58 -5.02 -2.88
C MET A 102 -11.76 -6.27 -2.58
N PHE A 103 -10.60 -6.14 -1.93
CA PHE A 103 -9.76 -7.27 -1.58
C PHE A 103 -10.49 -8.26 -0.66
N ARG A 104 -10.31 -9.55 -0.94
CA ARG A 104 -10.80 -10.65 -0.12
C ARG A 104 -9.58 -11.46 0.28
N SER A 105 -9.35 -11.56 1.58
CA SER A 105 -8.34 -12.44 2.17
C SER A 105 -8.88 -13.86 2.13
N ASP A 106 -8.02 -14.79 1.71
CA ASP A 106 -8.28 -16.23 1.72
C ASP A 106 -7.57 -16.90 2.92
N ASN A 107 -6.76 -16.16 3.68
CA ASN A 107 -5.96 -16.66 4.80
C ASN A 107 -6.21 -15.88 6.11
N THR A 108 -5.22 -15.14 6.60
CA THR A 108 -5.23 -14.54 7.95
C THR A 108 -5.33 -13.01 7.95
N LEU A 109 -5.17 -12.36 6.80
CA LEU A 109 -5.13 -10.90 6.72
C LEU A 109 -6.50 -10.30 7.03
N THR A 110 -6.62 -9.70 8.21
CA THR A 110 -7.88 -9.14 8.69
C THR A 110 -7.82 -7.64 8.93
N VAL A 111 -6.63 -7.05 9.05
CA VAL A 111 -6.43 -5.62 9.33
C VAL A 111 -5.54 -4.98 8.27
N VAL A 112 -5.98 -3.86 7.73
CA VAL A 112 -5.20 -3.01 6.82
C VAL A 112 -5.19 -1.59 7.36
N GLU A 113 -3.99 -1.03 7.54
CA GLU A 113 -3.82 0.36 7.96
C GLU A 113 -3.14 1.15 6.85
N VAL A 114 -3.67 2.33 6.51
CA VAL A 114 -3.02 3.25 5.57
C VAL A 114 -2.41 4.40 6.35
N TRP A 115 -1.08 4.51 6.33
CA TRP A 115 -0.31 5.48 7.12
C TRP A 115 0.20 6.63 6.25
N LEU A 116 -0.12 7.85 6.66
CA LEU A 116 0.14 9.06 5.87
C LEU A 116 0.89 10.11 6.70
N PRO A 117 1.97 10.71 6.18
CA PRO A 117 2.87 11.52 6.99
C PRO A 117 2.34 12.91 7.32
N ASN A 118 1.30 13.39 6.61
CA ASN A 118 0.76 14.73 6.78
C ASN A 118 -0.77 14.78 6.66
N ALA A 119 -1.36 15.85 7.19
CA ALA A 119 -2.80 16.06 7.26
C ALA A 119 -3.48 16.16 5.89
N ALA A 120 -2.79 16.68 4.88
CA ALA A 120 -3.34 16.81 3.53
C ALA A 120 -3.56 15.43 2.89
N ALA A 121 -2.55 14.57 2.93
CA ALA A 121 -2.68 13.18 2.46
C ALA A 121 -3.74 12.42 3.28
N TYR A 122 -3.70 12.55 4.62
CA TYR A 122 -4.71 11.96 5.51
C TYR A 122 -6.14 12.34 5.13
N THR A 123 -6.37 13.62 4.82
CA THR A 123 -7.68 14.12 4.39
C THR A 123 -8.13 13.45 3.09
N GLU A 124 -7.24 13.25 2.12
CA GLU A 124 -7.60 12.62 0.84
C GLU A 124 -8.01 11.14 0.99
N PHE A 125 -7.33 10.39 1.86
CA PHE A 125 -7.67 8.98 2.08
C PHE A 125 -8.92 8.78 2.94
N THR A 126 -9.15 9.65 3.92
CA THR A 126 -10.35 9.55 4.79
C THR A 126 -11.66 9.80 4.06
N ARG A 127 -11.65 10.46 2.90
CA ARG A 127 -12.83 10.58 2.01
C ARG A 127 -13.42 9.22 1.61
N TYR A 128 -12.60 8.17 1.61
CA TYR A 128 -12.97 6.81 1.20
C TYR A 128 -12.98 5.81 2.35
N ALA A 129 -12.68 6.23 3.58
CA ALA A 129 -12.79 5.40 4.77
C ALA A 129 -14.27 5.36 5.19
N ALA A 130 -14.93 4.22 4.98
CA ALA A 130 -16.33 3.98 5.34
C ALA A 130 -16.44 2.92 6.44
#